data_AF-A0A6V7HHZ5-F1
#
_entry.id   AF-A0A6V7HHZ5-F1
#
_cell.length_a   1.000
_cell.length_b   1.000
_cell.length_c   1.000
_cell.angle_alpha   90.00
_cell.angle_beta   90.00
_cell.angle_gamma   90.00
#
_symmetry.space_group_name_H-M   'P 1'
#
loop_
_entity.id
_entity.type
_entity.pdbx_description
1 polymer ?
#
loop_
_entity_poly.entity_id
_entity_poly.type
_entity_poly.pdbx_seq_one_letter_code
_entity_poly.pdbx_strand_id
1 'polypeptide(L)'
;DKVRKSLHVLQPAATDKENLVGGGRMLRSAKETVKKEIIEKPKNDEKAKRKKVVLKDKAVQTSRGGKIKIEVEDLTSEAGPSENYWEVLAERRRIALQDALEDNKELTERVEKLEEENRIYKEMLDESRSLVEILQ
;
A
#
# COMPACT_ATOMS: atom_id res chain seq x y z
N ASP A 1 10.25 33.25 31.96
CA ASP A 1 10.62 32.71 30.64
C ASP A 1 10.74 31.20 30.64
N LYS A 2 9.95 30.50 29.82
CA LYS A 2 10.06 29.05 29.62
C LYS A 2 10.89 28.79 28.36
N VAL A 3 12.14 28.40 28.54
CA VAL A 3 13.07 28.07 27.44
C VAL A 3 12.57 26.81 26.74
N ARG A 4 12.31 26.89 25.43
CA ARG A 4 11.97 25.71 24.61
C ARG A 4 13.17 24.77 24.57
N LYS A 5 12.99 23.52 24.99
CA LYS A 5 13.97 22.44 24.80
C LYS A 5 13.66 21.71 23.49
N SER A 6 14.66 21.48 22.65
CA SER A 6 14.48 20.72 21.41
C SER A 6 14.32 19.23 21.71
N LEU A 7 13.50 18.54 20.90
CA LEU A 7 13.25 17.09 20.97
C LEU A 7 14.49 16.22 20.68
N HIS A 8 15.64 16.84 20.43
CA HIS A 8 16.89 16.17 20.07
C HIS A 8 17.39 15.21 21.16
N VAL A 9 17.06 15.46 22.43
CA VAL A 9 17.44 14.59 23.55
C VAL A 9 16.65 13.27 23.56
N LEU A 10 15.49 13.23 22.90
CA LEU A 10 14.61 12.06 22.83
C LEU A 10 14.85 11.19 21.58
N GLN A 11 15.72 11.63 20.66
CA GLN A 11 16.08 10.88 19.47
C GLN A 11 17.55 10.47 19.60
N PRO A 12 17.85 9.26 20.12
CA PRO A 12 19.18 8.68 19.99
C PRO A 12 19.56 8.74 18.51
N ALA A 13 20.70 9.35 18.20
CA ALA A 13 21.21 9.38 16.84
C ALA A 13 21.27 7.93 16.35
N ALA A 14 20.47 7.61 15.33
CA ALA A 14 20.40 6.29 14.73
C ALA A 14 21.72 6.01 14.01
N THR A 15 22.70 5.55 14.78
CA THR A 15 23.95 4.98 14.27
C THR A 15 23.71 3.63 13.62
N ASP A 16 22.61 2.98 14.00
CA ASP A 16 22.11 1.74 13.43
C ASP A 16 20.94 2.00 12.48
N LYS A 17 21.00 1.41 11.28
CA LYS A 17 20.08 1.64 10.17
C LYS A 17 18.94 0.63 10.12
N GLU A 18 18.93 -0.38 10.98
CA GLU A 18 17.94 -1.46 10.90
C GLU A 18 16.53 -1.06 11.38
N ASN A 19 16.41 0.01 12.19
CA ASN A 19 15.15 0.44 12.81
C ASN A 19 14.72 1.87 12.44
N LEU A 20 15.11 2.38 11.25
CA LEU A 20 14.63 3.68 10.77
C LEU A 20 13.17 3.60 10.31
N VAL A 21 12.25 3.96 11.20
CA VAL A 21 10.85 4.22 10.83
C VAL A 21 10.75 5.65 10.30
N GLY A 22 10.65 5.81 8.98
CA GLY A 22 10.46 7.13 8.34
C GLY A 22 11.35 7.44 7.12
N GLY A 23 12.22 6.53 6.67
CA GLY A 23 13.14 6.73 5.55
C GLY A 23 12.54 6.55 4.14
N GLY A 24 11.21 6.63 3.98
CA GLY A 24 10.51 6.29 2.73
C GLY A 24 10.36 7.42 1.71
N ARG A 25 11.09 8.53 1.84
CA ARG A 25 11.10 9.59 0.83
C ARG A 25 12.53 10.08 0.60
N MET A 26 13.20 9.55 -0.41
CA MET A 26 14.10 10.34 -1.25
C MET A 26 14.17 9.80 -2.68
N LEU A 27 14.15 10.76 -3.58
CA LEU A 27 14.04 10.66 -5.02
C LEU A 27 15.37 10.27 -5.67
N ARG A 28 15.27 9.53 -6.78
CA ARG A 28 16.14 9.45 -7.98
C ARG A 28 17.48 10.22 -7.94
N SER A 29 18.61 9.54 -8.19
CA SER A 29 19.47 9.74 -9.38
C SER A 29 20.80 8.95 -9.32
N ALA A 30 21.28 8.56 -10.51
CA ALA A 30 22.66 8.27 -10.93
C ALA A 30 23.27 6.86 -10.77
N LYS A 31 23.49 6.21 -11.93
CA LYS A 31 24.70 5.51 -12.47
C LYS A 31 25.65 4.86 -11.43
N GLU A 32 26.13 3.62 -11.57
CA GLU A 32 26.81 3.06 -12.73
C GLU A 32 27.22 1.58 -12.50
N THR A 33 27.38 0.85 -13.61
CA THR A 33 28.26 -0.32 -13.84
C THR A 33 27.96 -1.70 -13.23
N VAL A 34 27.39 -2.52 -14.11
CA VAL A 34 27.48 -3.98 -14.23
C VAL A 34 28.93 -4.49 -14.11
N LYS A 35 29.16 -5.47 -13.23
CA LYS A 35 30.17 -6.53 -13.44
C LYS A 35 29.58 -7.87 -13.01
N LYS A 36 29.43 -8.77 -14.00
CA LYS A 36 29.13 -10.19 -13.85
C LYS A 36 30.42 -10.90 -13.49
N GLU A 37 30.46 -11.61 -12.37
CA GLU A 37 31.34 -12.77 -12.23
C GLU A 37 30.55 -13.92 -11.57
N ILE A 38 30.44 -14.98 -12.36
CA ILE A 38 29.80 -16.25 -12.04
C ILE A 38 30.82 -17.03 -11.21
N ILE A 39 30.48 -17.35 -9.96
CA ILE A 39 31.23 -18.33 -9.17
C ILE A 39 30.25 -19.41 -8.72
N GLU A 40 30.72 -20.64 -8.94
CA GLU A 40 29.99 -21.88 -9.07
C GLU A 40 29.39 -22.39 -7.75
N LYS A 41 28.30 -23.15 -7.90
CA LYS A 41 27.61 -23.87 -6.83
C LYS A 41 28.51 -24.97 -6.24
N PRO A 42 28.58 -25.12 -4.92
CA PRO A 42 28.64 -26.43 -4.31
C PRO A 42 27.22 -26.90 -3.98
N LYS A 43 26.84 -28.04 -4.57
CA LYS A 43 25.67 -28.82 -4.15
C LYS A 43 25.96 -29.33 -2.75
N ASN A 44 25.28 -28.81 -1.74
CA ASN A 44 25.15 -29.50 -0.46
C ASN A 44 23.68 -29.79 -0.21
N ASP A 45 23.31 -31.05 -0.48
CA ASP A 45 22.01 -31.63 -0.19
C ASP A 45 21.90 -31.87 1.32
N GLU A 46 21.61 -30.83 2.08
CA GLU A 46 20.98 -30.98 3.38
C GLU A 46 19.65 -30.24 3.37
N LYS A 47 18.58 -31.01 3.15
CA LYS A 47 17.20 -30.55 3.31
C LYS A 47 16.98 -30.18 4.77
N ALA A 48 17.35 -28.96 5.14
CA ALA A 48 16.84 -28.30 6.33
C ALA A 48 15.32 -28.26 6.19
N LYS A 49 14.65 -29.19 6.89
CA LYS A 49 13.20 -29.28 6.97
C LYS A 49 12.68 -27.98 7.56
N ARG A 50 12.35 -27.01 6.69
CA ARG A 50 11.63 -25.80 7.07
C ARG A 50 10.29 -26.27 7.65
N LYS A 51 10.17 -26.22 8.97
CA LYS A 51 8.89 -26.46 9.65
C LYS A 51 7.90 -25.46 9.05
N LYS A 52 6.86 -25.98 8.39
CA LYS A 52 5.77 -25.16 7.84
C LYS A 52 5.09 -24.52 9.04
N VAL A 53 5.45 -23.29 9.36
CA VAL A 53 4.73 -22.48 10.35
C VAL A 53 3.38 -22.18 9.71
N VAL A 54 2.38 -22.98 10.06
CA VAL A 54 0.99 -22.68 9.75
C VAL A 54 0.60 -21.53 10.67
N LEU A 55 0.70 -20.31 10.16
CA LEU A 55 0.01 -19.17 10.77
C LEU A 55 -1.47 -19.50 10.69
N LYS A 56 -2.08 -19.72 11.86
CA LYS A 56 -3.53 -19.79 11.96
C LYS A 56 -4.03 -18.36 11.82
N ASP A 57 -4.37 -17.97 10.61
CA ASP A 57 -5.10 -16.73 10.37
C ASP A 57 -6.46 -16.87 11.07
N LYS A 58 -6.55 -16.31 12.28
CA LYS A 58 -7.82 -16.07 12.92
C LYS A 58 -8.41 -14.85 12.23
N ALA A 59 -9.08 -15.07 11.10
CA ALA A 59 -10.04 -14.11 10.58
C ALA A 59 -11.19 -14.04 11.61
N VAL A 60 -11.03 -13.21 12.63
CA VAL A 60 -12.09 -12.96 13.61
C VAL A 60 -13.07 -12.01 12.93
N GLN A 61 -14.10 -12.58 12.30
CA GLN A 61 -15.34 -11.84 12.09
C GLN A 61 -15.95 -11.64 13.48
N THR A 62 -15.83 -10.44 14.04
CA THR A 62 -16.54 -10.10 15.28
C THR A 62 -18.03 -10.01 14.98
N SER A 63 -18.83 -10.69 15.77
CA SER A 63 -20.29 -10.63 15.69
C SER A 63 -20.78 -9.32 16.30
N ARG A 64 -21.57 -8.57 15.53
CA ARG A 64 -22.11 -7.25 15.87
C ARG A 64 -22.75 -7.19 17.26
N GLY A 65 -22.17 -6.39 18.16
CA GLY A 65 -22.70 -6.13 19.50
C GLY A 65 -22.58 -4.65 19.92
N GLY A 66 -23.47 -3.78 19.43
CA GLY A 66 -23.68 -2.45 20.00
C GLY A 66 -22.78 -1.32 19.46
N LYS A 67 -23.16 -0.07 19.77
CA LYS A 67 -22.36 1.13 19.47
C LYS A 67 -21.17 1.16 20.44
N ILE A 68 -20.15 0.35 20.15
CA ILE A 68 -18.90 0.33 20.92
C ILE A 68 -18.20 1.67 20.69
N LYS A 69 -18.02 2.44 21.76
CA LYS A 69 -17.30 3.71 21.74
C LYS A 69 -15.86 3.44 22.17
N ILE A 70 -14.91 4.07 21.49
CA ILE A 70 -13.50 4.06 21.90
C ILE A 70 -13.40 4.90 23.18
N GLU A 71 -12.83 4.33 24.23
CA GLU A 71 -12.64 5.01 25.51
C GLU A 71 -11.25 5.67 25.58
N VAL A 72 -11.04 6.57 26.53
CA VAL A 72 -9.75 7.28 26.68
C VAL A 72 -8.62 6.30 27.03
N GLU A 73 -8.94 5.26 27.79
CA GLU A 73 -8.01 4.21 28.19
C GLU A 73 -7.49 3.43 26.98
N ASP A 74 -8.29 3.24 25.92
CA ASP A 74 -7.87 2.61 24.68
C ASP A 74 -6.74 3.37 23.96
N LEU A 75 -6.65 4.67 24.20
CA LEU A 75 -5.69 5.56 23.53
C LEU A 75 -4.50 5.92 24.42
N THR A 76 -4.60 5.68 25.73
CA THR A 76 -3.64 6.20 26.72
C THR A 76 -3.06 5.14 27.66
N SER A 77 -3.59 3.91 27.66
CA SER A 77 -3.09 2.82 28.50
C SER A 77 -1.71 2.32 28.06
N GLU A 78 -0.82 2.10 29.03
CA GLU A 78 0.49 1.45 28.80
C GLU A 78 0.35 -0.03 28.42
N ALA A 79 -0.77 -0.67 28.79
CA ALA A 79 -1.06 -2.06 28.45
C ALA A 79 -1.53 -2.24 26.99
N GLY A 80 -1.74 -1.13 26.27
CA GLY A 80 -2.21 -1.10 24.88
C GLY A 80 -3.73 -1.00 24.74
N PRO A 81 -4.24 -0.82 23.51
CA PRO A 81 -5.67 -0.64 23.26
C PRO A 81 -6.49 -1.91 23.53
N SER A 82 -7.73 -1.75 23.99
CA SER A 82 -8.63 -2.89 24.22
C SER A 82 -9.11 -3.55 22.92
N GLU A 83 -9.75 -4.72 23.04
CA GLU A 83 -10.39 -5.43 21.93
C GLU A 83 -11.44 -4.55 21.22
N ASN A 84 -12.19 -3.75 21.98
CA ASN A 84 -13.21 -2.82 21.48
C ASN A 84 -12.63 -1.81 20.49
N TYR A 85 -11.42 -1.29 20.78
CA TYR A 85 -10.73 -0.37 19.88
C TYR A 85 -10.45 -1.02 18.51
N TRP A 86 -9.94 -2.25 18.54
CA TRP A 86 -9.60 -2.99 17.33
C TRP A 86 -10.83 -3.38 16.52
N GLU A 87 -11.93 -3.72 17.17
CA GLU A 87 -13.20 -3.98 16.51
C GLU A 87 -13.74 -2.73 15.78
N VAL A 88 -13.78 -1.58 16.47
CA VAL A 88 -14.21 -0.31 15.84
C VAL A 88 -13.29 0.07 14.67
N LEU A 89 -11.98 -0.12 14.82
CA LEU A 89 -11.01 0.18 13.78
C LEU A 89 -11.17 -0.77 12.57
N ALA A 90 -11.40 -2.05 12.81
CA ALA A 90 -11.63 -3.03 11.77
C ALA A 90 -12.90 -2.69 10.97
N GLU A 91 -14.00 -2.32 11.63
CA GLU A 91 -15.24 -1.95 10.94
C GLU A 91 -15.08 -0.65 10.14
N ARG A 92 -14.39 0.36 10.68
CA ARG A 92 -14.07 1.59 9.92
C ARG A 92 -13.25 1.28 8.67
N ARG A 93 -12.26 0.39 8.78
CA ARG A 93 -11.45 -0.05 7.64
C ARG A 93 -12.27 -0.86 6.64
N ARG A 94 -13.21 -1.69 7.11
CA ARG A 94 -14.13 -2.45 6.25
C ARG A 94 -14.98 -1.52 5.40
N ILE A 95 -15.56 -0.48 6.00
CA ILE A 95 -16.37 0.53 5.30
C ILE A 95 -15.49 1.29 4.30
N ALA A 96 -14.35 1.82 4.72
CA ALA A 96 -13.45 2.54 3.81
C ALA A 96 -12.96 1.69 2.63
N LEU A 97 -12.72 0.39 2.85
CA LEU A 97 -12.39 -0.55 1.79
C LEU A 97 -13.56 -0.79 0.85
N GLN A 98 -14.78 -0.93 1.39
CA GLN A 98 -15.99 -1.09 0.58
C GLN A 98 -16.21 0.13 -0.32
N ASP A 99 -16.09 1.35 0.22
CA ASP A 99 -16.22 2.58 -0.55
C ASP A 99 -15.15 2.67 -1.65
N ALA A 100 -13.89 2.39 -1.31
CA ALA A 100 -12.80 2.39 -2.29
C ALA A 100 -12.96 1.36 -3.41
N LEU A 101 -13.54 0.18 -3.11
CA LEU A 101 -13.83 -0.83 -4.12
C LEU A 101 -14.98 -0.41 -5.04
N GLU A 102 -15.98 0.29 -4.52
CA GLU A 102 -17.07 0.81 -5.34
C GLU A 102 -16.59 1.92 -6.27
N ASP A 103 -15.85 2.89 -5.74
CA ASP A 103 -15.21 3.95 -6.54
C ASP A 103 -14.31 3.34 -7.65
N ASN A 104 -13.57 2.27 -7.34
CA ASN A 104 -12.71 1.61 -8.32
C ASN A 104 -13.50 1.00 -9.48
N LYS A 105 -14.65 0.37 -9.20
CA LYS A 105 -15.53 -0.15 -10.25
C LYS A 105 -16.08 0.98 -11.11
N GLU A 106 -16.62 2.03 -10.49
CA GLU A 106 -17.17 3.18 -11.21
C GLU A 106 -16.13 3.83 -12.13
N LEU A 107 -14.90 4.00 -11.63
CA LEU A 107 -13.79 4.52 -12.43
C LEU A 107 -13.41 3.58 -13.58
N THR A 108 -13.41 2.28 -13.34
CA THR A 108 -13.10 1.28 -14.38
C THR A 108 -14.12 1.32 -15.51
N GLU A 109 -15.42 1.35 -15.17
CA GLU A 109 -16.49 1.48 -16.17
C GLU A 109 -16.39 2.80 -16.95
N ARG A 110 -16.00 3.89 -16.27
CA ARG A 110 -15.81 5.19 -16.92
C ARG A 110 -14.63 5.19 -17.87
N VAL A 111 -13.52 4.55 -17.50
CA VAL A 111 -12.35 4.41 -18.37
C VAL A 111 -12.71 3.60 -19.61
N GLU A 112 -13.38 2.45 -19.44
CA GLU A 112 -13.81 1.61 -20.57
C GLU A 112 -14.69 2.39 -21.57
N LYS A 113 -15.68 3.15 -21.07
CA LYS A 113 -16.54 4.01 -21.91
C LYS A 113 -15.72 5.06 -22.67
N LEU A 114 -14.79 5.73 -21.99
CA LEU A 114 -13.95 6.76 -22.62
C LEU A 114 -12.98 6.17 -23.64
N GLU A 115 -12.44 4.98 -23.40
CA GLU A 115 -11.58 4.27 -24.34
C GLU A 115 -12.33 3.88 -25.61
N GLU A 116 -13.58 3.40 -25.46
CA GLU A 116 -14.48 3.09 -26.57
C GLU A 116 -14.81 4.33 -27.41
N GLU A 117 -15.23 5.43 -26.77
CA GLU A 117 -15.50 6.70 -27.45
C GLU A 117 -14.25 7.23 -28.18
N ASN A 118 -13.09 7.15 -27.55
CA ASN A 118 -11.83 7.57 -28.16
C ASN A 118 -11.48 6.71 -29.39
N ARG A 119 -11.76 5.41 -29.34
CA ARG A 119 -11.58 4.52 -30.50
C ARG A 119 -12.46 4.96 -31.66
N ILE A 120 -13.76 5.18 -31.42
CA ILE A 120 -14.71 5.63 -32.44
C ILE A 120 -14.27 6.96 -33.06
N TYR A 121 -13.84 7.93 -32.24
CA TYR A 121 -13.38 9.22 -32.76
C TYR A 121 -12.12 9.12 -33.62
N LYS A 122 -11.21 8.19 -33.29
CA LYS A 122 -10.03 7.93 -34.12
C LYS A 122 -10.41 7.31 -35.46
N GLU A 123 -11.31 6.31 -35.46
CA GLU A 123 -11.82 5.70 -36.68
C GLU A 123 -12.47 6.76 -37.59
N MET A 124 -13.38 7.58 -37.06
CA MET A 124 -14.00 8.68 -37.82
C MET A 124 -12.99 9.70 -38.35
N LEU A 125 -11.94 10.01 -37.58
CA LEU A 125 -10.89 10.93 -38.01
C LEU A 125 -10.08 10.35 -39.17
N ASP A 126 -9.74 9.06 -39.10
CA ASP A 126 -8.98 8.39 -40.15
C ASP A 126 -9.80 8.20 -41.43
N GLU A 127 -11.10 7.90 -41.32
CA GLU A 127 -12.03 7.93 -42.45
C GLU A 127 -12.12 9.32 -43.09
N SER A 128 -12.22 10.37 -42.28
CA SER A 128 -12.27 11.75 -42.75
C SER A 128 -10.96 12.17 -43.44
N ARG A 129 -9.81 11.74 -42.91
CA ARG A 129 -8.49 11.96 -43.55
C ARG A 129 -8.40 11.25 -44.90
N SER A 130 -8.82 9.99 -44.96
CA SER A 130 -8.86 9.20 -46.20
C SER A 130 -9.75 9.88 -47.26
N LEU A 131 -10.92 10.38 -46.88
CA LEU A 131 -11.80 11.12 -47.79
C LEU A 131 -11.13 12.40 -48.31
N VAL A 132 -10.45 13.16 -47.44
CA VAL A 132 -9.71 14.36 -47.85
C VAL A 132 -8.58 14.02 -48.81
N GLU A 133 -7.84 12.93 -48.57
CA GLU A 133 -6.76 12.47 -49.46
C GLU A 133 -7.27 12.06 -50.84
N ILE A 134 -8.45 11.44 -50.93
CA ILE A 134 -9.06 11.07 -52.23
C ILE A 134 -9.54 12.30 -53.00
N LEU A 135 -9.97 13.36 -52.31
CA LEU A 135 -10.52 14.58 -52.92
C LEU A 135 -9.46 15.62 -53.32
N GLN A 136 -8.19 15.43 -52.93
CA GLN A 136 -7.05 16.27 -53.33
C GLN A 136 -6.47 15.81 -54.67
#